data_AF-A0A521IGI2-F1
#
_entry.id   AF-A0A521IGI2-F1
#
_cell.length_a   1.000
_cell.length_b   1.000
_cell.length_c   1.000
_cell.angle_alpha   90.00
_cell.angle_beta   90.00
_cell.angle_gamma   90.00
#
_symmetry.space_group_name_H-M   'P 1'
#
loop_
_entity.id
_entity.type
_entity.pdbx_description
1 polymer ?
#
loop_
_entity_poly.entity_id
_entity_poly.type
_entity_poly.pdbx_seq_one_letter_code
_entity_poly.pdbx_strand_id
1 'polypeptide(L)' 'ILPILEINLDDPIIRKIEASDDKEYIEDLSSVLLDQALLSEGVMPKDPVAFTRKLQSLLAR' A
#
# COMPACT_ATOMS: atom_id res chain seq x y z
N ILE A 1 6.49 14.93 -13.71
CA ILE A 1 7.37 13.87 -13.19
C ILE A 1 6.46 12.92 -12.42
N LEU A 2 6.51 11.61 -12.70
CA LEU A 2 5.78 10.60 -11.92
C LEU A 2 6.62 10.26 -10.67
N PRO A 3 6.00 10.09 -9.49
CA PRO A 3 6.73 9.73 -8.28
C PRO A 3 7.35 8.33 -8.41
N ILE A 4 8.47 8.12 -7.73
CA ILE A 4 9.11 6.81 -7.60
C ILE A 4 8.75 6.26 -6.22
N LEU A 5 8.17 5.07 -6.17
CA LEU A 5 7.92 4.37 -4.90
C LEU A 5 9.18 3.59 -4.51
N GLU A 6 9.82 4.01 -3.43
CA GLU A 6 10.93 3.29 -2.82
C GLU A 6 10.40 2.36 -1.74
N ILE A 7 10.90 1.12 -1.68
CA ILE A 7 10.47 0.11 -0.70
C ILE A 7 11.66 -0.44 0.09
N ASN A 8 11.43 -0.75 1.36
CA ASN A 8 12.38 -1.45 2.20
C ASN A 8 12.13 -2.96 2.16
N LEU A 9 13.09 -3.74 1.64
CA LEU A 9 12.97 -5.20 1.53
C LEU A 9 12.94 -5.92 2.89
N ASP A 10 13.41 -5.27 3.95
CA ASP A 10 13.38 -5.82 5.31
C ASP A 10 12.06 -5.54 6.04
N ASP A 11 11.17 -4.75 5.44
CA ASP A 11 9.86 -4.46 6.02
C ASP A 11 8.98 -5.74 6.03
N PRO A 12 8.39 -6.11 7.19
CA PRO A 12 7.51 -7.29 7.28
C PRO A 12 6.34 -7.28 6.31
N ILE A 13 5.84 -6.10 5.91
CA ILE A 13 4.75 -5.96 4.93
C ILE A 13 5.23 -6.35 3.53
N ILE A 14 6.44 -5.95 3.14
CA ILE A 14 7.02 -6.32 1.84
C ILE A 14 7.25 -7.83 1.77
N ARG A 15 7.70 -8.44 2.86
CA ARG A 15 7.83 -9.91 2.96
C ARG A 15 6.48 -10.63 2.85
N LYS A 16 5.40 -10.06 3.39
CA LYS A 16 4.04 -10.61 3.21
C LYS A 16 3.56 -10.54 1.77
N ILE A 17 3.89 -9.47 1.04
CA ILE A 17 3.60 -9.35 -0.39
C ILE A 17 4.37 -10.42 -1.17
N GLU A 18 5.68 -10.54 -0.92
CA GLU A 18 6.56 -11.53 -1.56
C GLU A 18 6.06 -12.97 -1.38
N ALA A 19 5.54 -13.30 -0.20
CA ALA A 19 5.08 -14.65 0.14
C ALA A 19 3.64 -14.96 -0.28
N SER A 20 2.90 -14.01 -0.87
CA SER A 20 1.49 -14.19 -1.23
C SER A 20 1.34 -14.50 -2.72
N ASP A 21 0.39 -15.38 -3.05
CA ASP A 21 -0.10 -15.62 -4.42
C ASP A 21 -1.49 -14.97 -4.66
N ASP A 22 -2.09 -14.37 -3.63
CA ASP A 22 -3.36 -13.67 -3.73
C ASP A 22 -3.16 -12.31 -4.38
N LYS A 23 -3.51 -12.23 -5.68
CA LYS A 23 -3.38 -11.02 -6.49
C LYS A 23 -4.12 -9.81 -5.93
N GLU A 24 -5.31 -10.01 -5.37
CA GLU A 24 -6.13 -8.91 -4.83
C GLU A 24 -5.49 -8.39 -3.54
N TYR A 25 -5.02 -9.29 -2.67
CA TYR A 25 -4.26 -8.90 -1.47
C TYR A 25 -2.99 -8.11 -1.82
N ILE A 26 -2.22 -8.58 -2.80
CA ILE A 26 -1.00 -7.92 -3.26
C ILE A 26 -1.32 -6.52 -3.81
N GLU A 27 -2.35 -6.39 -4.63
CA GLU A 27 -2.76 -5.13 -5.24
C GLU A 27 -3.22 -4.12 -4.17
N ASP A 28 -4.07 -4.54 -3.23
CA ASP A 28 -4.57 -3.69 -2.16
C ASP A 28 -3.43 -3.22 -1.25
N LEU A 29 -2.55 -4.14 -0.83
CA LEU A 29 -1.44 -3.81 0.06
C LEU A 29 -0.42 -2.89 -0.63
N SER A 30 -0.12 -3.14 -1.91
CA SER A 30 0.74 -2.26 -2.71
C SER A 30 0.14 -0.86 -2.90
N SER A 31 -1.16 -0.77 -3.15
CA SER A 31 -1.89 0.50 -3.23
C SER A 31 -1.81 1.28 -1.92
N VAL A 32 -2.01 0.60 -0.79
CA VAL A 32 -1.94 1.21 0.54
C VAL A 32 -0.53 1.70 0.86
N LEU A 33 0.52 0.96 0.50
CA LEU A 33 1.91 1.39 0.67
C LEU A 33 2.22 2.66 -0.13
N LEU A 34 1.76 2.74 -1.39
CA LEU A 34 1.93 3.93 -2.21
C LEU A 34 1.23 5.14 -1.59
N ASP A 35 -0.03 4.99 -1.17
CA ASP A 35 -0.79 6.08 -0.56
C ASP A 35 -0.17 6.54 0.77
N GLN A 36 0.40 5.62 1.57
CA GLN A 36 1.16 5.97 2.77
C GLN A 36 2.45 6.74 2.46
N ALA A 37 3.17 6.37 1.40
CA ALA A 37 4.36 7.10 0.96
C ALA A 37 3.99 8.53 0.53
N LEU A 38 2.91 8.70 -0.25
CA LEU A 38 2.38 10.01 -0.63
C LEU A 38 2.01 10.85 0.60
N LEU A 39 1.29 10.27 1.56
CA LEU A 39 0.91 10.95 2.80
C LEU A 39 2.14 11.39 3.60
N SER A 40 3.20 10.58 3.64
CA SER A 40 4.45 10.89 4.33
C SER A 40 5.19 12.09 3.70
N GLU A 41 5.01 12.31 2.41
CA GLU A 41 5.49 13.50 1.69
C GLU A 41 4.52 14.70 1.77
N GLY A 42 3.41 14.58 2.50
CA GLY A 42 2.38 15.60 2.60
C GLY A 42 1.46 15.69 1.37
N VAL A 43 1.51 14.70 0.49
CA VAL A 43 0.65 14.57 -0.68
C VAL A 43 -0.59 13.76 -0.31
N MET A 44 -1.76 14.34 -0.51
CA MET A 44 -3.01 13.60 -0.30
C MET A 44 -3.22 12.55 -1.40
N PRO A 45 -3.61 11.31 -1.04
CA PRO A 45 -4.05 10.31 -2.01
C PRO A 45 -5.18 10.85 -2.88
N LYS A 46 -5.21 10.45 -4.15
CA LYS A 46 -6.23 10.91 -5.10
C LYS A 46 -7.64 10.49 -4.68
N ASP A 47 -7.77 9.33 -4.03
CA ASP A 47 -9.02 8.82 -3.49
C ASP A 47 -8.83 8.36 -2.04
N PRO A 48 -8.99 9.27 -1.06
CA PRO A 48 -8.85 8.93 0.35
C PRO A 48 -9.88 7.90 0.85
N VAL A 49 -11.04 7.82 0.20
CA VAL A 49 -12.10 6.88 0.57
C VAL A 49 -11.70 5.47 0.13
N ALA A 50 -11.19 5.31 -1.08
CA ALA A 50 -10.66 4.03 -1.56
C ALA A 50 -9.50 3.56 -0.69
N PHE A 51 -8.54 4.45 -0.37
CA PHE A 51 -7.44 4.14 0.55
C PHE A 51 -7.94 3.60 1.89
N THR A 52 -8.86 4.32 2.54
CA THR A 52 -9.41 3.92 3.85
C THR A 52 -10.13 2.57 3.78
N ARG A 53 -10.89 2.31 2.70
CA ARG A 53 -11.58 1.03 2.49
C ARG A 53 -10.60 -0.14 2.34
N LYS A 54 -9.55 0.02 1.53
CA LYS A 54 -8.50 -0.98 1.35
C LYS A 54 -7.77 -1.26 2.66
N LEU A 55 -7.38 -0.20 3.38
CA LEU A 55 -6.76 -0.33 4.69
C LEU A 55 -7.65 -1.11 5.67
N GLN A 56 -8.94 -0.79 5.74
CA GLN A 56 -9.89 -1.50 6.61
C GLN A 56 -10.06 -2.97 6.20
N SER A 57 -10.13 -3.26 4.90
CA SER A 57 -10.22 -4.63 4.36
C SER A 57 -8.99 -5.46 4.77
N LEU A 58 -7.80 -4.88 4.65
CA LEU A 58 -6.53 -5.53 5.01
C LEU A 58 -6.40 -5.76 6.53
N LEU A 59 -6.95 -4.87 7.36
CA LEU A 59 -6.95 -5.02 8.83
C LEU A 59 -7.96 -6.05 9.34
N ALA A 60 -9.04 -6.28 8.59
CA ALA A 60 -10.09 -7.24 8.96
C ALA A 60 -9.81 -8.68 8.50
N ARG A 61 -8.72 -8.88 7.76
CA ARG A 61 -8.28 -10.17 7.22
C ARG A 61 -7.51 -11.02 8.24
#